data_AF-A0A3A8L2S3-F1
#
_entry.id   AF-A0A3A8L2S3-F1
#
_cell.length_a   1.000
_cell.length_b   1.000
_cell.length_c   1.000
_cell.angle_alpha   90.00
_cell.angle_beta   90.00
_cell.angle_gamma   90.00
#
_symmetry.space_group_name_H-M   'P 1'
#
loop_
_entity.id
_entity.type
_entity.pdbx_description
1 polymer ?
#
loop_
_entity_poly.entity_id
_entity_poly.type
_entity_poly.pdbx_seq_one_letter_code
_entity_poly.pdbx_strand_id
1 'polypeptide(L)'
;MGAPAEDAQSLLKSPRYASFVSVIERDLAELSSRDGVALSQFPLDPKRLNYVFDPKWLRSPGARFQLVGVVNRLDMRFSTPKECGQIRLIYRLSLQPKGRPVVRLPMTVNVIRPLPMGPGGSCREIARQWRALPANASERNAAVGRMVTQLPPMSHLETNFQNLHGPGTLEADDHAEYVLRSFDVRPDRLIPRLLLNTPRADLNPAERKALVEWIAKRFMDIDAGRSVIPDRFLATRAISVSPRGLSRPANRVFSSLFKAEIDSRAFADLPYAKAKLVRSPRGLLRRLDGFTCTGCHQSRSVAGFHLPGEERAPDQTFNALAVGVSPHLHEELGWRARMLASVADGTAFAEPRPFPEHPTSAGFYGSHCGLGDPSFADWTCPTGFECRDSHHDEVGFCAPAIRTTGDACENARVVAHPGASGDQIVADPPEVCQGQPPDAIPCFANRYGFPLGLCAVACAQPGARSGSSVCAPMLVSGYEQVCFPLEEPIEDCVRKRGLVAAVTTRACSVDEPCRDDYGCSRYPGSAPGTGACVPPYFLFDFRVDGPKLDR
;
A
#
# COMPACT_ATOMS: atom_id res chain seq x y z
N MET A 1 21.99 -6.68 -4.08
CA MET A 1 22.53 -5.39 -3.57
C MET A 1 24.05 -5.43 -3.44
N GLY A 2 24.77 -5.83 -4.51
CA GLY A 2 26.24 -5.80 -4.55
C GLY A 2 26.98 -7.04 -4.02
N ALA A 3 26.28 -8.08 -3.55
CA ALA A 3 26.85 -9.39 -3.28
C ALA A 3 25.88 -10.50 -3.78
N PRO A 4 26.40 -11.64 -4.29
CA PRO A 4 25.61 -12.84 -4.59
C PRO A 4 25.37 -13.61 -3.29
N ALA A 5 24.42 -13.13 -2.48
CA ALA A 5 24.04 -13.74 -1.21
C ALA A 5 22.53 -13.80 -1.08
N GLU A 6 22.03 -14.82 -0.40
CA GLU A 6 20.60 -15.04 -0.19
C GLU A 6 20.11 -14.48 1.15
N ASP A 7 20.95 -14.55 2.19
CA ASP A 7 20.60 -14.08 3.53
C ASP A 7 21.17 -12.67 3.84
N ALA A 8 20.50 -11.98 4.78
CA ALA A 8 20.81 -10.61 5.14
C ALA A 8 22.20 -10.47 5.79
N GLN A 9 22.64 -11.46 6.58
CA GLN A 9 23.97 -11.44 7.20
C GLN A 9 25.08 -11.51 6.14
N SER A 10 24.97 -12.42 5.18
CA SER A 10 25.92 -12.55 4.07
C SER A 10 25.89 -11.32 3.16
N LEU A 11 24.71 -10.71 2.94
CA LEU A 11 24.59 -9.46 2.18
C LEU A 11 25.34 -8.29 2.83
N LEU A 12 25.53 -8.27 4.15
CA LEU A 12 26.32 -7.21 4.84
C LEU A 12 27.76 -7.13 4.40
N LYS A 13 28.31 -8.20 3.82
CA LYS A 13 29.64 -8.17 3.19
C LYS A 13 29.69 -7.20 2.00
N SER A 14 28.53 -6.85 1.43
CA SER A 14 28.43 -5.81 0.40
C SER A 14 28.40 -4.40 1.01
N PRO A 15 29.30 -3.50 0.59
CA PRO A 15 29.27 -2.09 1.02
C PRO A 15 27.96 -1.37 0.70
N ARG A 16 27.31 -1.74 -0.42
CA ARG A 16 25.99 -1.22 -0.81
C ARG A 16 24.89 -1.59 0.19
N TYR A 17 24.83 -2.87 0.57
CA TYR A 17 23.84 -3.30 1.55
C TYR A 17 24.14 -2.76 2.94
N ALA A 18 25.41 -2.76 3.37
CA ALA A 18 25.81 -2.20 4.66
C ALA A 18 25.43 -0.71 4.80
N SER A 19 25.66 0.09 3.76
CA SER A 19 25.27 1.51 3.76
C SER A 19 23.75 1.71 3.74
N PHE A 20 22.99 0.85 3.07
CA PHE A 20 21.52 0.83 3.13
C PHE A 20 20.99 0.53 4.52
N VAL A 21 21.49 -0.55 5.16
CA VAL A 21 21.13 -0.90 6.54
C VAL A 21 21.46 0.23 7.49
N SER A 22 22.64 0.85 7.34
CA SER A 22 23.04 1.99 8.18
C SER A 22 22.11 3.20 8.06
N VAL A 23 21.55 3.49 6.88
CA VAL A 23 20.54 4.56 6.71
C VAL A 23 19.25 4.19 7.43
N ILE A 24 18.77 2.97 7.25
CA ILE A 24 17.54 2.50 7.89
C ILE A 24 17.67 2.50 9.41
N GLU A 25 18.80 2.04 9.96
CA GLU A 25 19.06 2.04 11.40
C GLU A 25 19.03 3.46 11.98
N ARG A 26 19.56 4.46 11.27
CA ARG A 26 19.46 5.87 11.69
C ARG A 26 18.02 6.37 11.65
N ASP A 27 17.28 6.06 10.59
CA ASP A 27 15.86 6.42 10.49
C ASP A 27 15.06 5.82 11.65
N LEU A 28 15.26 4.54 11.94
CA LEU A 28 14.60 3.85 13.04
C LEU A 28 15.00 4.43 14.40
N ALA A 29 16.29 4.73 14.62
CA ALA A 29 16.73 5.34 15.87
C ALA A 29 16.11 6.73 16.10
N GLU A 30 16.04 7.56 15.06
CA GLU A 30 15.39 8.87 15.11
C GLU A 30 13.89 8.73 15.38
N LEU A 31 13.20 7.91 14.59
CA LEU A 31 11.73 7.81 14.63
C LEU A 31 11.22 7.09 15.88
N SER A 32 11.99 6.16 16.44
CA SER A 32 11.65 5.47 17.69
C SER A 32 11.93 6.31 18.93
N SER A 33 12.61 7.46 18.78
CA SER A 33 12.83 8.40 19.90
C SER A 33 11.66 9.35 20.15
N ARG A 34 10.64 9.34 19.28
CA ARG A 34 9.46 10.21 19.40
C ARG A 34 8.57 9.80 20.56
N ASP A 35 7.91 10.78 21.17
CA ASP A 35 6.89 10.54 22.20
C ASP A 35 5.77 9.64 21.67
N GLY A 36 5.30 8.73 22.53
CA GLY A 36 4.27 7.73 22.18
C GLY A 36 4.81 6.39 21.67
N VAL A 37 6.12 6.26 21.44
CA VAL A 37 6.76 5.00 21.03
C VAL A 37 7.20 4.17 22.25
N ALA A 38 6.89 2.87 22.25
CA ALA A 38 7.32 1.94 23.29
C ALA A 38 8.84 1.69 23.21
N LEU A 39 9.53 1.72 24.34
CA LEU A 39 10.98 1.45 24.40
C LEU A 39 11.31 -0.04 24.20
N SER A 40 10.37 -0.92 24.52
CA SER A 40 10.46 -2.35 24.26
C SER A 40 9.08 -2.90 23.90
N GLN A 41 9.09 -4.00 23.15
CA GLN A 41 7.86 -4.74 22.83
C GLN A 41 7.31 -5.49 24.06
N PHE A 42 8.19 -5.87 25.01
CA PHE A 42 7.82 -6.59 26.23
C PHE A 42 8.57 -6.06 27.47
N PRO A 43 7.92 -6.00 28.65
CA PRO A 43 6.47 -6.15 28.84
C PRO A 43 5.71 -5.05 28.09
N LEU A 44 4.45 -5.31 27.71
CA LEU A 44 3.65 -4.33 26.99
C LEU A 44 3.47 -3.06 27.84
N ASP A 45 3.62 -1.90 27.22
CA ASP A 45 3.39 -0.61 27.88
C ASP A 45 1.96 -0.15 27.58
N PRO A 46 1.03 -0.17 28.55
CA PRO A 46 -0.35 0.24 28.32
C PRO A 46 -0.49 1.73 28.00
N LYS A 47 0.57 2.54 28.22
CA LYS A 47 0.63 3.97 27.87
C LYS A 47 1.34 4.23 26.55
N ARG A 48 2.06 3.24 26.01
CA ARG A 48 2.83 3.35 24.76
C ARG A 48 2.62 2.07 23.95
N LEU A 49 1.62 2.10 23.07
CA LEU A 49 1.19 0.93 22.32
C LEU A 49 1.87 0.79 20.95
N ASN A 50 2.75 1.72 20.58
CA ASN A 50 3.43 1.73 19.30
C ASN A 50 4.75 0.94 19.36
N TYR A 51 4.77 -0.19 18.67
CA TYR A 51 5.91 -1.09 18.56
C TYR A 51 6.66 -0.87 17.25
N VAL A 52 7.97 -1.12 17.26
CA VAL A 52 8.88 -0.68 16.21
C VAL A 52 9.54 -1.83 15.46
N PHE A 53 10.00 -1.54 14.24
CA PHE A 53 10.84 -2.44 13.45
C PHE A 53 12.11 -2.83 14.19
N ASP A 54 12.38 -4.13 14.30
CA ASP A 54 13.65 -4.62 14.83
C ASP A 54 14.73 -4.55 13.72
N PRO A 55 15.69 -3.60 13.79
CA PRO A 55 16.73 -3.46 12.76
C PRO A 55 17.62 -4.71 12.66
N LYS A 56 17.67 -5.58 13.68
CA LYS A 56 18.44 -6.83 13.63
C LYS A 56 17.94 -7.76 12.53
N TRP A 57 16.70 -7.63 12.06
CA TRP A 57 16.17 -8.36 10.90
C TRP A 57 17.06 -8.19 9.67
N LEU A 58 17.59 -6.99 9.47
CA LEU A 58 18.46 -6.65 8.34
C LEU A 58 19.87 -7.23 8.44
N ARG A 59 20.18 -7.90 9.55
CA ARG A 59 21.49 -8.51 9.84
C ARG A 59 21.40 -10.00 10.14
N SER A 60 20.19 -10.57 10.12
CA SER A 60 19.93 -11.94 10.52
C SER A 60 20.27 -12.95 9.41
N PRO A 61 20.91 -14.09 9.72
CA PRO A 61 21.06 -15.19 8.76
C PRO A 61 19.71 -15.87 8.43
N GLY A 62 18.68 -15.67 9.24
CA GLY A 62 17.32 -16.17 8.98
C GLY A 62 16.50 -15.26 8.05
N ALA A 63 16.97 -14.06 7.75
CA ALA A 63 16.23 -13.08 6.96
C ALA A 63 16.72 -13.03 5.51
N ARG A 64 15.80 -12.93 4.55
CA ARG A 64 16.11 -12.83 3.11
C ARG A 64 15.11 -12.00 2.33
N PHE A 65 15.57 -11.39 1.25
CA PHE A 65 14.72 -10.65 0.30
C PHE A 65 14.21 -11.58 -0.81
N GLN A 66 12.92 -11.85 -0.84
CA GLN A 66 12.28 -12.70 -1.85
C GLN A 66 11.67 -11.87 -2.96
N LEU A 67 11.96 -12.20 -4.23
CA LEU A 67 11.35 -11.52 -5.38
C LEU A 67 9.85 -11.81 -5.43
N VAL A 68 9.00 -10.82 -5.18
CA VAL A 68 7.53 -10.95 -5.21
C VAL A 68 6.91 -10.48 -6.52
N GLY A 69 7.67 -9.77 -7.37
CA GLY A 69 7.25 -9.56 -8.75
C GLY A 69 8.23 -8.74 -9.60
N VAL A 70 7.99 -8.78 -10.91
CA VAL A 70 8.71 -8.02 -11.93
C VAL A 70 7.71 -7.13 -12.66
N VAL A 71 7.92 -5.82 -12.59
CA VAL A 71 6.96 -4.84 -13.10
C VAL A 71 7.58 -4.07 -14.26
N ASN A 72 6.92 -4.12 -15.41
CA ASN A 72 7.20 -3.24 -16.53
C ASN A 72 6.70 -1.82 -16.21
N ARG A 73 7.59 -0.83 -16.31
CA ARG A 73 7.29 0.59 -16.12
C ARG A 73 7.73 1.45 -17.30
N LEU A 74 7.37 1.06 -18.52
CA LEU A 74 7.48 1.94 -19.71
C LEU A 74 6.75 3.28 -19.49
N ASP A 75 5.70 3.29 -18.68
CA ASP A 75 4.97 4.49 -18.27
C ASP A 75 5.86 5.53 -17.57
N MET A 76 7.01 5.14 -17.01
CA MET A 76 7.94 6.06 -16.34
C MET A 76 8.80 6.90 -17.29
N ARG A 77 8.68 6.73 -18.61
CA ARG A 77 9.45 7.50 -19.61
C ARG A 77 9.34 9.02 -19.44
N PHE A 78 8.24 9.55 -18.89
CA PHE A 78 8.11 10.99 -18.59
C PHE A 78 9.17 11.49 -17.60
N SER A 79 9.63 10.61 -16.69
CA SER A 79 10.64 10.90 -15.68
C SER A 79 12.05 10.48 -16.09
N THR A 80 12.18 9.65 -17.13
CA THR A 80 13.46 9.17 -17.69
C THR A 80 13.52 9.40 -19.20
N PRO A 81 13.60 10.65 -19.69
CA PRO A 81 13.44 10.98 -21.12
C PRO A 81 14.54 10.40 -22.02
N LYS A 82 15.65 9.91 -21.45
CA LYS A 82 16.77 9.27 -22.16
C LYS A 82 16.67 7.73 -22.16
N GLU A 83 15.57 7.18 -21.69
CA GLU A 83 15.32 5.76 -21.54
C GLU A 83 13.91 5.45 -22.06
N CYS A 84 13.59 4.16 -22.22
CA CYS A 84 12.23 3.74 -22.53
C CYS A 84 11.31 3.69 -21.31
N GLY A 85 11.86 3.90 -20.11
CA GLY A 85 11.20 3.69 -18.83
C GLY A 85 12.04 2.75 -17.98
N GLN A 86 11.40 1.94 -17.15
CA GLN A 86 12.09 1.12 -16.15
C GLN A 86 11.53 -0.31 -16.10
N ILE A 87 12.35 -1.25 -15.66
CA ILE A 87 11.90 -2.51 -15.06
C ILE A 87 12.16 -2.44 -13.57
N ARG A 88 11.17 -2.88 -12.79
CA ARG A 88 11.20 -2.90 -11.33
C ARG A 88 11.16 -4.32 -10.83
N LEU A 89 12.17 -4.71 -10.04
CA LEU A 89 12.21 -6.00 -9.34
C LEU A 89 11.82 -5.74 -7.90
N ILE A 90 10.64 -6.18 -7.50
CA ILE A 90 10.09 -5.95 -6.17
C ILE A 90 10.43 -7.15 -5.30
N TYR A 91 11.15 -6.89 -4.22
CA TYR A 91 11.51 -7.87 -3.21
C TYR A 91 10.80 -7.55 -1.90
N ARG A 92 10.38 -8.59 -1.18
CA ARG A 92 9.85 -8.48 0.18
C ARG A 92 10.78 -9.17 1.16
N LEU A 93 11.04 -8.51 2.29
CA LEU A 93 11.80 -9.11 3.37
C LEU A 93 10.99 -10.27 3.96
N SER A 94 11.66 -11.36 4.25
CA SER A 94 11.07 -12.56 4.86
C SER A 94 12.00 -13.10 5.92
N LEU A 95 11.42 -13.68 6.97
CA LEU A 95 12.11 -14.37 8.03
C LEU A 95 11.78 -15.86 7.92
N GLN A 96 12.79 -16.69 8.08
CA GLN A 96 12.66 -18.14 8.22
C GLN A 96 13.04 -18.51 9.67
N PRO A 97 12.07 -18.56 10.59
CA PRO A 97 12.33 -19.08 11.92
C PRO A 97 12.63 -20.58 11.86
N LYS A 98 13.37 -21.09 12.85
CA LYS A 98 13.77 -22.50 12.88
C LYS A 98 12.55 -23.39 13.12
N GLY A 99 12.29 -24.33 12.20
CA GLY A 99 11.21 -25.31 12.35
C GLY A 99 9.79 -24.76 12.12
N ARG A 100 9.66 -23.55 11.56
CA ARG A 100 8.37 -22.89 11.30
C ARG A 100 8.24 -22.44 9.84
N PRO A 101 7.03 -22.13 9.36
CA PRO A 101 6.83 -21.53 8.03
C PRO A 101 7.55 -20.18 7.86
N VAL A 102 7.78 -19.78 6.61
CA VAL A 102 8.29 -18.44 6.29
C VAL A 102 7.24 -17.40 6.69
N VAL A 103 7.70 -16.31 7.30
CA VAL A 103 6.88 -15.14 7.60
C VAL A 103 7.41 -13.98 6.77
N ARG A 104 6.55 -13.27 6.03
CA ARG A 104 6.98 -12.04 5.34
C ARG A 104 6.94 -10.90 6.33
N LEU A 105 7.83 -9.94 6.15
CA LEU A 105 7.91 -8.75 6.98
C LEU A 105 7.39 -7.55 6.19
N PRO A 106 6.91 -6.49 6.87
CA PRO A 106 6.36 -5.30 6.22
C PRO A 106 7.48 -4.39 5.69
N MET A 107 8.39 -4.95 4.90
CA MET A 107 9.46 -4.24 4.22
C MET A 107 9.61 -4.75 2.79
N THR A 108 9.63 -3.81 1.85
CA THR A 108 9.85 -4.07 0.44
C THR A 108 10.98 -3.23 -0.09
N VAL A 109 11.75 -3.83 -1.01
CA VAL A 109 12.82 -3.19 -1.75
C VAL A 109 12.50 -3.32 -3.23
N ASN A 110 12.46 -2.18 -3.91
CA ASN A 110 12.27 -2.09 -5.35
C ASN A 110 13.61 -1.76 -6.02
N VAL A 111 14.17 -2.75 -6.73
CA VAL A 111 15.37 -2.57 -7.54
C VAL A 111 14.97 -2.07 -8.93
N ILE A 112 15.46 -0.89 -9.30
CA ILE A 112 15.11 -0.23 -10.56
C ILE A 112 16.24 -0.46 -11.56
N ARG A 113 15.89 -0.95 -12.74
CA ARG A 113 16.79 -1.11 -13.88
C ARG A 113 16.27 -0.30 -15.06
N PRO A 114 17.12 0.50 -15.72
CA PRO A 114 16.69 1.33 -16.84
C PRO A 114 16.40 0.45 -18.07
N LEU A 115 15.40 0.84 -18.86
CA LEU A 115 15.12 0.21 -20.15
C LEU A 115 15.85 0.99 -21.26
N PRO A 116 16.81 0.38 -21.97
CA PRO A 116 17.55 1.07 -23.01
C PRO A 116 16.64 1.44 -24.19
N MET A 117 16.94 2.57 -24.83
CA MET A 117 16.30 2.93 -26.09
C MET A 117 16.89 2.11 -27.24
N GLY A 118 16.04 1.71 -28.19
CA GLY A 118 16.46 1.16 -29.46
C GLY A 118 16.91 2.24 -30.46
N PRO A 119 17.26 1.83 -31.70
CA PRO A 119 17.62 2.75 -32.77
C PRO A 119 16.60 3.87 -32.96
N GLY A 120 17.08 5.10 -33.17
CA GLY A 120 16.22 6.28 -33.33
C GLY A 120 15.44 6.68 -32.07
N GLY A 121 15.83 6.20 -30.87
CA GLY A 121 15.12 6.51 -29.62
C GLY A 121 13.81 5.74 -29.44
N SER A 122 13.64 4.63 -30.17
CA SER A 122 12.41 3.84 -30.19
C SER A 122 12.30 2.87 -29.01
N CYS A 123 11.08 2.69 -28.49
CA CYS A 123 10.75 1.74 -27.42
C CYS A 123 9.90 0.56 -27.91
N ARG A 124 9.71 0.44 -29.23
CA ARG A 124 8.81 -0.55 -29.84
C ARG A 124 9.27 -1.98 -29.57
N GLU A 125 10.57 -2.23 -29.68
CA GLU A 125 11.12 -3.59 -29.57
C GLU A 125 10.94 -4.15 -28.17
N ILE A 126 11.34 -3.40 -27.13
CA ILE A 126 11.13 -3.84 -25.75
C ILE A 126 9.64 -3.99 -25.42
N ALA A 127 8.77 -3.11 -25.95
CA ALA A 127 7.33 -3.24 -25.77
C ALA A 127 6.76 -4.50 -26.45
N ARG A 128 7.23 -4.85 -27.65
CA ARG A 128 6.86 -6.10 -28.34
C ARG A 128 7.34 -7.34 -27.58
N GLN A 129 8.54 -7.31 -27.02
CA GLN A 129 9.06 -8.42 -26.19
C GLN A 129 8.16 -8.68 -24.97
N TRP A 130 7.71 -7.62 -24.30
CA TRP A 130 6.75 -7.74 -23.20
C TRP A 130 5.39 -8.32 -23.65
N ARG A 131 4.89 -7.95 -24.84
CA ARG A 131 3.65 -8.50 -25.40
C ARG A 131 3.79 -9.94 -25.87
N ALA A 132 5.00 -10.35 -26.25
CA ALA A 132 5.31 -11.70 -26.73
C ALA A 132 5.68 -12.68 -25.60
N LEU A 133 5.52 -12.29 -24.32
CA LEU A 133 5.77 -13.20 -23.21
C LEU A 133 4.84 -14.43 -23.27
N PRO A 134 5.38 -15.64 -23.06
CA PRO A 134 4.57 -16.85 -23.06
C PRO A 134 3.43 -16.83 -22.03
N ALA A 135 2.32 -17.50 -22.35
CA ALA A 135 1.23 -17.70 -21.40
C ALA A 135 1.60 -18.69 -20.29
N ASN A 136 2.40 -19.71 -20.62
CA ASN A 136 2.90 -20.70 -19.66
C ASN A 136 3.80 -20.02 -18.61
N ALA A 137 3.52 -20.25 -17.32
CA ALA A 137 4.21 -19.57 -16.23
C ALA A 137 5.73 -19.86 -16.19
N SER A 138 6.14 -21.11 -16.45
CA SER A 138 7.56 -21.49 -16.42
C SER A 138 8.33 -20.83 -17.56
N GLU A 139 7.80 -20.90 -18.78
CA GLU A 139 8.39 -20.28 -19.97
C GLU A 139 8.43 -18.75 -19.83
N ARG A 140 7.37 -18.15 -19.29
CA ARG A 140 7.30 -16.72 -18.99
C ARG A 140 8.36 -16.31 -18.00
N ASN A 141 8.54 -17.06 -16.91
CA ASN A 141 9.57 -16.78 -15.90
C ASN A 141 10.97 -16.88 -16.51
N ALA A 142 11.22 -17.87 -17.35
CA ALA A 142 12.49 -18.00 -18.06
C ALA A 142 12.73 -16.83 -19.04
N ALA A 143 11.69 -16.41 -19.78
CA ALA A 143 11.76 -15.28 -20.70
C ALA A 143 12.02 -13.95 -19.98
N VAL A 144 11.28 -13.66 -18.92
CA VAL A 144 11.49 -12.48 -18.07
C VAL A 144 12.87 -12.52 -17.43
N GLY A 145 13.32 -13.69 -16.96
CA GLY A 145 14.67 -13.87 -16.41
C GLY A 145 15.76 -13.47 -17.41
N ARG A 146 15.67 -13.93 -18.67
CA ARG A 146 16.60 -13.54 -19.75
C ARG A 146 16.54 -12.04 -20.05
N MET A 147 15.33 -11.46 -20.13
CA MET A 147 15.19 -10.02 -20.34
C MET A 147 15.89 -9.24 -19.23
N VAL A 148 15.65 -9.60 -17.97
CA VAL A 148 16.24 -8.93 -16.82
C VAL A 148 17.76 -9.05 -16.84
N THR A 149 18.35 -10.22 -17.07
CA THR A 149 19.81 -10.39 -17.05
C THR A 149 20.53 -9.57 -18.12
N GLN A 150 19.88 -9.24 -19.23
CA GLN A 150 20.42 -8.44 -20.33
C GLN A 150 20.33 -6.92 -20.13
N LEU A 151 19.56 -6.44 -19.15
CA LEU A 151 19.42 -5.00 -18.91
C LEU A 151 20.72 -4.37 -18.40
N PRO A 152 20.85 -3.03 -18.46
CA PRO A 152 21.88 -2.34 -17.69
C PRO A 152 21.75 -2.65 -16.18
N PRO A 153 22.83 -2.53 -15.39
CA PRO A 153 22.79 -2.70 -13.93
C PRO A 153 21.73 -1.83 -13.25
N MET A 154 21.41 -2.13 -12.00
CA MET A 154 20.48 -1.29 -11.23
C MET A 154 20.96 0.16 -11.17
N SER A 155 20.07 1.10 -11.47
CA SER A 155 20.33 2.54 -11.38
C SER A 155 19.94 3.10 -10.02
N HIS A 156 18.84 2.61 -9.47
CA HIS A 156 18.29 3.08 -8.19
C HIS A 156 17.72 1.93 -7.35
N LEU A 157 17.58 2.21 -6.06
CA LEU A 157 16.87 1.36 -5.11
C LEU A 157 15.80 2.20 -4.42
N GLU A 158 14.56 1.73 -4.35
CA GLU A 158 13.52 2.30 -3.49
C GLU A 158 13.22 1.30 -2.38
N THR A 159 12.86 1.79 -1.19
CA THR A 159 12.41 0.93 -0.09
C THR A 159 11.21 1.56 0.60
N ASN A 160 10.36 0.66 1.09
CA ASN A 160 9.19 0.96 1.87
C ASN A 160 9.17 -0.03 3.05
N PHE A 161 9.25 0.46 4.28
CA PHE A 161 9.20 -0.39 5.47
C PHE A 161 8.34 0.22 6.56
N GLN A 162 7.57 -0.60 7.26
CA GLN A 162 6.84 -0.18 8.44
C GLN A 162 7.85 0.14 9.55
N ASN A 163 7.92 1.38 10.03
CA ASN A 163 8.80 1.72 11.16
C ASN A 163 8.13 1.48 12.51
N LEU A 164 6.81 1.65 12.58
CA LEU A 164 6.02 1.35 13.77
C LEU A 164 4.61 0.87 13.42
N HIS A 165 4.00 0.17 14.38
CA HIS A 165 2.59 -0.18 14.42
C HIS A 165 2.06 -0.08 15.84
N GLY A 166 0.91 0.58 16.00
CA GLY A 166 0.11 0.57 17.22
C GLY A 166 -1.32 0.11 16.91
N PRO A 167 -1.89 -0.78 17.74
CA PRO A 167 -3.26 -1.23 17.55
C PRO A 167 -4.26 -0.10 17.81
N GLY A 168 -5.43 -0.18 17.16
CA GLY A 168 -6.54 0.73 17.43
C GLY A 168 -7.02 0.66 18.88
N THR A 169 -7.53 1.79 19.37
CA THR A 169 -8.10 1.92 20.72
C THR A 169 -9.51 2.54 20.66
N LEU A 170 -10.09 2.88 21.82
CA LEU A 170 -11.36 3.63 21.84
C LEU A 170 -11.24 5.03 21.24
N GLU A 171 -10.06 5.67 21.34
CA GLU A 171 -9.85 7.07 20.98
C GLU A 171 -8.97 7.25 19.73
N ALA A 172 -8.22 6.21 19.35
CA ALA A 172 -7.26 6.25 18.25
C ALA A 172 -7.54 5.14 17.23
N ASP A 173 -7.24 5.43 15.97
CA ASP A 173 -7.26 4.40 14.93
C ASP A 173 -6.14 3.39 15.13
N ASP A 174 -6.22 2.26 14.43
CA ASP A 174 -5.02 1.49 14.10
C ASP A 174 -4.02 2.42 13.40
N HIS A 175 -2.73 2.30 13.71
CA HIS A 175 -1.71 3.24 13.25
C HIS A 175 -0.42 2.53 12.88
N ALA A 176 -0.19 2.37 11.59
CA ALA A 176 1.10 1.99 11.05
C ALA A 176 1.73 3.14 10.27
N GLU A 177 3.01 3.37 10.54
CA GLU A 177 3.81 4.29 9.75
C GLU A 177 4.77 3.51 8.85
N TYR A 178 4.90 3.97 7.62
CA TYR A 178 5.78 3.41 6.60
C TYR A 178 6.77 4.45 6.11
N VAL A 179 8.05 4.15 6.29
CA VAL A 179 9.15 5.00 5.82
C VAL A 179 9.47 4.67 4.37
N LEU A 180 9.50 5.73 3.57
CA LEU A 180 9.79 5.70 2.15
C LEU A 180 11.15 6.35 1.91
N ARG A 181 12.07 5.59 1.29
CA ARG A 181 13.41 6.05 0.91
C ARG A 181 13.71 5.64 -0.53
N SER A 182 14.52 6.45 -1.19
CA SER A 182 15.14 6.10 -2.47
C SER A 182 16.64 6.30 -2.38
N PHE A 183 17.41 5.54 -3.16
CA PHE A 183 18.85 5.56 -3.16
C PHE A 183 19.43 5.58 -4.57
N ASP A 184 20.46 6.39 -4.76
CA ASP A 184 21.39 6.28 -5.87
C ASP A 184 22.40 5.16 -5.63
N VAL A 185 22.75 4.45 -6.70
CA VAL A 185 23.65 3.31 -6.66
C VAL A 185 25.07 3.75 -7.01
N ARG A 186 26.00 3.68 -6.05
CA ARG A 186 27.46 3.83 -6.28
C ARG A 186 28.17 2.50 -6.13
N PRO A 187 29.40 2.29 -6.68
CA PRO A 187 30.13 1.03 -6.55
C PRO A 187 30.26 0.54 -5.10
N ASP A 188 30.53 1.46 -4.18
CA ASP A 188 30.90 1.24 -2.78
C ASP A 188 29.77 1.54 -1.78
N ARG A 189 28.65 2.14 -2.21
CA ARG A 189 27.56 2.50 -1.30
C ARG A 189 26.23 2.79 -2.00
N LEU A 190 25.16 2.79 -1.21
CA LEU A 190 23.88 3.37 -1.55
C LEU A 190 23.76 4.75 -0.88
N ILE A 191 23.35 5.76 -1.64
CA ILE A 191 23.26 7.15 -1.16
C ILE A 191 21.80 7.58 -1.20
N PRO A 192 21.22 8.06 -0.08
CA PRO A 192 19.87 8.60 -0.07
C PRO A 192 19.69 9.66 -1.16
N ARG A 193 18.60 9.56 -1.93
CA ARG A 193 18.23 10.52 -2.97
C ARG A 193 16.83 11.08 -2.74
N LEU A 194 16.48 12.08 -3.53
CA LEU A 194 15.16 12.70 -3.53
C LEU A 194 14.09 11.71 -4.00
N LEU A 195 12.93 11.76 -3.34
CA LEU A 195 11.73 11.01 -3.67
C LEU A 195 10.99 11.71 -4.81
N LEU A 196 10.69 10.98 -5.88
CA LEU A 196 9.99 11.53 -7.03
C LEU A 196 8.66 12.16 -6.58
N ASN A 197 8.45 13.42 -6.98
CA ASN A 197 7.21 14.16 -6.78
C ASN A 197 6.72 14.29 -5.31
N THR A 198 7.56 13.98 -4.33
CA THR A 198 7.20 14.06 -2.90
C THR A 198 7.87 15.27 -2.26
N PRO A 199 7.14 16.36 -1.99
CA PRO A 199 7.72 17.57 -1.44
C PRO A 199 8.09 17.40 0.04
N ARG A 200 9.04 18.22 0.51
CA ARG A 200 9.25 18.41 1.95
C ARG A 200 8.03 19.10 2.57
N ALA A 201 7.69 18.74 3.81
CA ALA A 201 6.62 19.40 4.54
C ALA A 201 7.03 20.79 5.10
N ASP A 202 8.34 21.06 5.18
CA ASP A 202 8.93 22.23 5.82
C ASP A 202 9.30 23.37 4.85
N LEU A 203 8.65 23.44 3.68
CA LEU A 203 8.90 24.51 2.70
C LEU A 203 8.70 25.90 3.32
N ASN A 204 9.67 26.77 3.13
CA ASN A 204 9.56 28.17 3.55
C ASN A 204 8.61 28.97 2.62
N PRO A 205 8.19 30.20 3.00
CA PRO A 205 7.24 30.97 2.20
C PRO A 205 7.65 31.23 0.75
N ALA A 206 8.95 31.47 0.49
CA ALA A 206 9.45 31.71 -0.86
C ALA A 206 9.44 30.42 -1.71
N GLU A 207 9.80 29.28 -1.10
CA GLU A 207 9.70 27.97 -1.75
C GLU A 207 8.24 27.61 -2.05
N ARG A 208 7.32 27.83 -1.10
CA ARG A 208 5.87 27.59 -1.31
C ARG A 208 5.34 28.42 -2.48
N LYS A 209 5.62 29.72 -2.49
CA LYS A 209 5.23 30.59 -3.61
C LYS A 209 5.78 30.10 -4.95
N ALA A 210 7.07 29.73 -4.98
CA ALA A 210 7.70 29.23 -6.20
C ALA A 210 7.12 27.88 -6.65
N LEU A 211 6.65 27.04 -5.72
CA LEU A 211 5.98 25.78 -6.04
C LEU A 211 4.56 26.03 -6.55
N VAL A 212 3.81 27.00 -6.01
CA VAL A 212 2.50 27.43 -6.53
C VAL A 212 2.62 27.91 -7.98
N GLU A 213 3.59 28.78 -8.28
CA GLU A 213 3.87 29.25 -9.64
C GLU A 213 4.21 28.10 -10.60
N TRP A 214 4.99 27.13 -10.12
CA TRP A 214 5.30 25.93 -10.90
C TRP A 214 4.06 25.07 -11.15
N ILE A 215 3.21 24.84 -10.13
CA ILE A 215 1.96 24.08 -10.25
C ILE A 215 1.07 24.72 -11.30
N ALA A 216 0.87 26.05 -11.24
CA ALA A 216 0.06 26.78 -12.20
C ALA A 216 0.59 26.62 -13.64
N LYS A 217 1.92 26.78 -13.82
CA LYS A 217 2.57 26.61 -15.13
C LYS A 217 2.50 25.17 -15.66
N ARG A 218 2.42 24.18 -14.78
CA ARG A 218 2.45 22.74 -15.12
C ARG A 218 1.10 22.05 -15.01
N PHE A 219 0.01 22.79 -14.82
CA PHE A 219 -1.32 22.24 -14.58
C PHE A 219 -1.73 21.14 -15.58
N MET A 220 -1.52 21.32 -16.88
CA MET A 220 -1.87 20.31 -17.88
C MET A 220 -0.97 19.06 -17.82
N ASP A 221 0.30 19.20 -17.45
CA ASP A 221 1.21 18.06 -17.24
C ASP A 221 0.81 17.28 -15.98
N ILE A 222 0.31 17.98 -14.95
CA ILE A 222 -0.24 17.41 -13.71
C ILE A 222 -1.55 16.67 -13.99
N ASP A 223 -2.47 17.27 -14.75
CA ASP A 223 -3.68 16.58 -15.19
C ASP A 223 -3.34 15.28 -15.94
N ALA A 224 -2.41 15.35 -16.89
CA ALA A 224 -1.99 14.20 -17.69
C ALA A 224 -1.23 13.10 -16.92
N GLY A 225 -0.74 13.37 -15.70
CA GLY A 225 0.04 12.38 -14.94
C GLY A 225 1.52 12.32 -15.31
N ARG A 226 2.09 13.40 -15.86
CA ARG A 226 3.40 13.38 -16.53
C ARG A 226 4.37 14.45 -16.02
N SER A 227 4.03 15.18 -14.96
CA SER A 227 4.89 16.22 -14.40
C SER A 227 5.99 15.64 -13.48
N VAL A 228 7.15 16.30 -13.48
CA VAL A 228 8.25 16.05 -12.53
C VAL A 228 8.50 17.33 -11.73
N ILE A 229 8.29 17.28 -10.42
CA ILE A 229 8.49 18.41 -9.51
C ILE A 229 9.99 18.72 -9.40
N PRO A 230 10.39 20.01 -9.37
CA PRO A 230 11.79 20.39 -9.23
C PRO A 230 12.43 19.89 -7.93
N ASP A 231 13.65 19.37 -8.05
CA ASP A 231 14.44 18.75 -6.98
C ASP A 231 14.51 19.57 -5.69
N ARG A 232 14.61 20.90 -5.76
CA ARG A 232 14.72 21.79 -4.59
C ARG A 232 13.55 21.66 -3.60
N PHE A 233 12.40 21.18 -4.06
CA PHE A 233 11.22 21.00 -3.23
C PHE A 233 11.13 19.61 -2.60
N LEU A 234 11.87 18.63 -3.11
CA LEU A 234 11.67 17.22 -2.82
C LEU A 234 12.31 16.79 -1.50
N ALA A 235 11.67 15.83 -0.84
CA ALA A 235 12.19 15.19 0.37
C ALA A 235 13.07 13.98 0.03
N THR A 236 13.99 13.62 0.93
CA THR A 236 14.77 12.37 0.82
C THR A 236 14.18 11.22 1.63
N ARG A 237 13.18 11.52 2.49
CA ARG A 237 12.41 10.60 3.32
C ARG A 237 10.97 11.07 3.35
N ALA A 238 10.03 10.14 3.37
CA ALA A 238 8.65 10.46 3.69
C ALA A 238 8.05 9.36 4.58
N ILE A 239 7.01 9.72 5.33
CA ILE A 239 6.25 8.78 6.16
C ILE A 239 4.83 8.72 5.59
N SER A 240 4.38 7.51 5.29
CA SER A 240 3.00 7.22 4.94
C SER A 240 2.30 6.54 6.11
N VAL A 241 1.04 6.86 6.35
CA VAL A 241 0.23 6.30 7.44
C VAL A 241 -0.84 5.36 6.89
N SER A 242 -1.09 4.27 7.59
CA SER A 242 -2.14 3.28 7.28
C SER A 242 -2.85 2.86 8.57
N PRO A 243 -4.14 2.48 8.52
CA PRO A 243 -5.03 2.49 7.35
C PRO A 243 -5.58 3.90 7.02
N ARG A 244 -6.51 3.99 6.07
CA ARG A 244 -7.22 5.21 5.60
C ARG A 244 -6.45 6.17 4.67
N GLY A 245 -5.43 5.69 3.97
CA GLY A 245 -4.91 6.22 2.70
C GLY A 245 -4.91 7.74 2.61
N LEU A 246 -5.46 8.30 1.54
CA LEU A 246 -5.55 9.74 1.42
C LEU A 246 -6.53 10.37 2.41
N SER A 247 -7.47 9.66 3.05
CA SER A 247 -8.28 10.21 4.16
C SER A 247 -7.45 10.68 5.37
N ARG A 248 -6.21 10.20 5.51
CA ARG A 248 -5.25 10.65 6.53
C ARG A 248 -4.61 11.99 6.11
N PRO A 249 -4.68 13.03 6.95
CA PRO A 249 -3.99 14.30 6.67
C PRO A 249 -2.47 14.15 6.49
N ALA A 250 -1.84 13.23 7.22
CA ALA A 250 -0.40 12.92 7.08
C ALA A 250 -0.01 12.44 5.66
N ASN A 251 -0.96 11.87 4.93
CA ASN A 251 -0.75 11.39 3.56
C ASN A 251 -1.04 12.47 2.50
N ARG A 252 -1.52 13.66 2.91
CA ARG A 252 -1.85 14.80 2.03
C ARG A 252 -0.90 15.98 2.22
N VAL A 253 0.37 15.80 1.85
CA VAL A 253 1.38 16.86 2.01
C VAL A 253 1.05 18.12 1.19
N PHE A 254 0.52 18.00 -0.03
CA PHE A 254 0.12 19.15 -0.83
C PHE A 254 -1.09 19.85 -0.23
N SER A 255 -2.12 19.10 0.18
CA SER A 255 -3.27 19.72 0.83
C SER A 255 -2.90 20.42 2.14
N SER A 256 -1.94 19.86 2.89
CA SER A 256 -1.41 20.48 4.11
C SER A 256 -0.59 21.74 3.82
N LEU A 257 0.25 21.70 2.79
CA LEU A 257 1.08 22.84 2.38
C LEU A 257 0.27 24.01 1.82
N PHE A 258 -0.84 23.72 1.13
CA PHE A 258 -1.55 24.68 0.29
C PHE A 258 -3.01 24.96 0.70
N LYS A 259 -3.35 24.69 1.96
CA LYS A 259 -4.68 25.00 2.50
C LYS A 259 -5.03 26.50 2.34
N ALA A 260 -4.10 27.39 2.68
CA ALA A 260 -4.32 28.83 2.59
C ALA A 260 -4.46 29.32 1.13
N GLU A 261 -3.79 28.66 0.19
CA GLU A 261 -3.84 28.95 -1.24
C GLU A 261 -5.17 28.54 -1.88
N ILE A 262 -5.82 27.49 -1.37
CA ILE A 262 -7.21 27.17 -1.72
C ILE A 262 -8.14 28.27 -1.23
N ASP A 263 -8.02 28.66 0.04
CA ASP A 263 -8.90 29.66 0.65
C ASP A 263 -8.74 31.04 -0.01
N SER A 264 -7.52 31.40 -0.42
CA SER A 264 -7.20 32.63 -1.16
C SER A 264 -7.41 32.52 -2.68
N ARG A 265 -7.96 31.40 -3.17
CA ARG A 265 -8.31 31.16 -4.58
C ARG A 265 -7.12 31.22 -5.55
N ALA A 266 -5.90 30.96 -5.08
CA ALA A 266 -4.68 30.99 -5.90
C ALA A 266 -4.69 29.99 -7.08
N PHE A 267 -5.50 28.93 -6.97
CA PHE A 267 -5.69 27.93 -8.04
C PHE A 267 -7.00 28.10 -8.81
N ALA A 268 -7.85 29.09 -8.50
CA ALA A 268 -9.21 29.15 -9.06
C ALA A 268 -9.26 29.35 -10.58
N ASP A 269 -8.29 30.07 -11.15
CA ASP A 269 -8.28 30.47 -12.57
C ASP A 269 -7.50 29.50 -13.48
N LEU A 270 -7.12 28.31 -12.97
CA LEU A 270 -6.49 27.28 -13.78
C LEU A 270 -7.47 26.77 -14.86
N PRO A 271 -6.96 26.27 -16.01
CA PRO A 271 -7.81 25.92 -17.15
C PRO A 271 -8.53 24.57 -16.98
N TYR A 272 -9.31 24.42 -15.91
CA TYR A 272 -10.06 23.21 -15.56
C TYR A 272 -10.97 22.70 -16.68
N ALA A 273 -11.57 23.61 -17.46
CA ALA A 273 -12.41 23.25 -18.61
C ALA A 273 -11.67 22.54 -19.75
N LYS A 274 -10.32 22.62 -19.78
CA LYS A 274 -9.47 21.94 -20.79
C LYS A 274 -8.84 20.66 -20.24
N ALA A 275 -8.89 20.44 -18.93
CA ALA A 275 -8.33 19.27 -18.27
C ALA A 275 -9.23 18.04 -18.48
N LYS A 276 -8.62 16.85 -18.48
CA LYS A 276 -9.35 15.59 -18.64
C LYS A 276 -9.84 15.03 -17.31
N LEU A 277 -9.02 15.17 -16.26
CA LEU A 277 -9.25 14.54 -14.96
C LEU A 277 -9.48 15.59 -13.85
N VAL A 278 -8.64 16.61 -13.76
CA VAL A 278 -8.69 17.61 -12.69
C VAL A 278 -9.63 18.75 -13.08
N ARG A 279 -10.80 18.83 -12.44
CA ARG A 279 -11.85 19.81 -12.78
C ARG A 279 -12.11 20.84 -11.67
N SER A 280 -11.37 20.81 -10.57
CA SER A 280 -11.47 21.76 -9.45
C SER A 280 -10.14 21.98 -8.71
N PRO A 281 -10.01 23.05 -7.89
CA PRO A 281 -8.86 23.24 -6.99
C PRO A 281 -8.65 22.11 -5.98
N ARG A 282 -9.73 21.54 -5.44
CA ARG A 282 -9.65 20.39 -4.52
C ARG A 282 -9.17 19.14 -5.24
N GLY A 283 -9.71 18.87 -6.43
CA GLY A 283 -9.23 17.78 -7.28
C GLY A 283 -7.77 17.92 -7.69
N LEU A 284 -7.27 19.15 -7.85
CA LEU A 284 -5.85 19.41 -8.12
C LEU A 284 -4.96 19.00 -6.95
N LEU A 285 -5.32 19.38 -5.72
CA LEU A 285 -4.57 18.97 -4.54
C LEU A 285 -4.63 17.47 -4.33
N ARG A 286 -5.80 16.84 -4.48
CA ARG A 286 -5.93 15.38 -4.43
C ARG A 286 -5.06 14.69 -5.46
N ARG A 287 -4.99 15.24 -6.68
CA ARG A 287 -4.12 14.74 -7.76
C ARG A 287 -2.64 14.82 -7.39
N LEU A 288 -2.21 15.94 -6.82
CA LEU A 288 -0.84 16.15 -6.37
C LEU A 288 -0.49 15.27 -5.16
N ASP A 289 -1.39 15.10 -4.20
CA ASP A 289 -1.22 14.17 -3.09
C ASP A 289 -1.10 12.73 -3.59
N GLY A 290 -1.93 12.35 -4.57
CA GLY A 290 -1.82 11.12 -5.34
C GLY A 290 -0.63 11.05 -6.31
N PHE A 291 0.28 12.03 -6.34
CA PHE A 291 1.59 11.90 -7.01
C PHE A 291 2.73 11.58 -6.05
N THR A 292 2.48 11.76 -4.76
CA THR A 292 3.49 11.54 -3.73
C THR A 292 3.60 10.08 -3.38
N CYS A 293 4.73 9.72 -2.77
CA CYS A 293 4.89 8.40 -2.20
C CYS A 293 4.01 8.19 -0.93
N THR A 294 3.61 9.25 -0.22
CA THR A 294 2.81 9.18 1.03
C THR A 294 1.32 9.06 0.80
N GLY A 295 0.80 9.60 -0.30
CA GLY A 295 -0.62 9.55 -0.63
C GLY A 295 -1.05 8.31 -1.40
N CYS A 296 -0.23 7.88 -2.36
CA CYS A 296 -0.55 6.68 -3.16
C CYS A 296 -0.51 5.40 -2.33
N HIS A 297 0.32 5.38 -1.28
CA HIS A 297 0.76 4.18 -0.60
C HIS A 297 -0.39 3.27 -0.18
N GLN A 298 -1.48 3.82 0.38
CA GLN A 298 -2.70 3.08 0.74
C GLN A 298 -3.96 3.53 -0.02
N SER A 299 -3.78 4.25 -1.14
CA SER A 299 -4.84 4.49 -2.11
C SER A 299 -5.12 3.19 -2.86
N ARG A 300 -6.25 2.51 -2.61
CA ARG A 300 -6.56 1.26 -3.30
C ARG A 300 -5.50 0.16 -3.09
N SER A 301 -4.89 0.11 -1.91
CA SER A 301 -3.79 -0.80 -1.55
C SER A 301 -3.99 -1.41 -0.17
N VAL A 302 -3.37 -2.56 0.11
CA VAL A 302 -3.49 -3.25 1.42
C VAL A 302 -2.30 -2.89 2.29
N ALA A 303 -2.57 -2.24 3.43
CA ALA A 303 -1.55 -1.84 4.40
C ALA A 303 -0.37 -1.09 3.77
N GLY A 304 -0.60 -0.31 2.70
CA GLY A 304 0.47 0.43 2.05
C GLY A 304 1.24 -0.32 0.95
N PHE A 305 0.83 -1.55 0.61
CA PHE A 305 1.49 -2.39 -0.37
C PHE A 305 0.63 -2.60 -1.61
N HIS A 306 1.17 -2.22 -2.76
CA HIS A 306 0.52 -2.50 -4.05
C HIS A 306 0.82 -3.88 -4.61
N LEU A 307 1.93 -4.49 -4.20
CA LEU A 307 2.39 -5.81 -4.62
C LEU A 307 3.00 -6.57 -3.42
N PRO A 308 2.18 -6.96 -2.43
CA PRO A 308 2.65 -7.72 -1.28
C PRO A 308 3.19 -9.12 -1.63
N GLY A 309 2.75 -9.70 -2.76
CA GLY A 309 3.09 -11.07 -3.16
C GLY A 309 2.19 -12.12 -2.51
N GLU A 310 1.90 -13.19 -3.25
CA GLU A 310 1.06 -14.31 -2.80
C GLU A 310 1.84 -15.30 -1.95
N GLU A 311 1.12 -16.08 -1.14
CA GLU A 311 1.69 -17.24 -0.47
C GLU A 311 2.08 -18.32 -1.51
N ARG A 312 3.31 -18.81 -1.41
CA ARG A 312 3.88 -19.79 -2.35
C ARG A 312 3.66 -21.23 -1.90
N ALA A 313 3.65 -21.48 -0.59
CA ALA A 313 3.34 -22.78 -0.03
C ALA A 313 1.86 -23.09 -0.29
N PRO A 314 1.52 -24.11 -1.10
CA PRO A 314 0.13 -24.35 -1.51
C PRO A 314 -0.77 -24.78 -0.35
N ASP A 315 -0.20 -25.42 0.67
CA ASP A 315 -0.86 -25.94 1.86
C ASP A 315 -0.94 -24.92 3.02
N GLN A 316 -0.20 -23.81 2.94
CA GLN A 316 -0.23 -22.78 3.97
C GLN A 316 -1.50 -21.91 3.83
N THR A 317 -2.32 -21.93 4.89
CA THR A 317 -3.56 -21.15 4.99
C THR A 317 -3.53 -20.11 6.12
N PHE A 318 -2.71 -20.29 7.14
CA PHE A 318 -2.52 -19.31 8.21
C PHE A 318 -1.50 -18.27 7.77
N ASN A 319 -1.80 -16.98 8.01
CA ASN A 319 -0.96 -15.86 7.60
C ASN A 319 -0.51 -15.97 6.13
N ALA A 320 -1.47 -16.26 5.25
CA ALA A 320 -1.20 -16.62 3.87
C ALA A 320 -2.05 -15.75 2.94
N LEU A 321 -1.40 -14.89 2.15
CA LEU A 321 -2.10 -14.07 1.17
C LEU A 321 -2.57 -14.92 -0.02
N ALA A 322 -3.88 -14.84 -0.30
CA ALA A 322 -4.48 -15.46 -1.47
C ALA A 322 -4.27 -14.61 -2.74
N VAL A 323 -4.28 -13.28 -2.58
CA VAL A 323 -4.07 -12.31 -3.67
C VAL A 323 -2.89 -11.42 -3.31
N GLY A 324 -1.88 -11.41 -4.16
CA GLY A 324 -0.61 -10.71 -3.92
C GLY A 324 -0.50 -9.34 -4.57
N VAL A 325 -1.60 -8.84 -5.15
CA VAL A 325 -1.70 -7.55 -5.82
C VAL A 325 -2.81 -6.73 -5.18
N SER A 326 -2.59 -5.42 -5.09
CA SER A 326 -3.64 -4.50 -4.67
C SER A 326 -4.71 -4.31 -5.76
N PRO A 327 -5.93 -3.90 -5.36
CA PRO A 327 -6.97 -3.51 -6.31
C PRO A 327 -6.53 -2.38 -7.25
N HIS A 328 -5.79 -1.38 -6.74
CA HIS A 328 -5.14 -0.33 -7.54
C HIS A 328 -4.31 -0.91 -8.68
N LEU A 329 -3.35 -1.77 -8.31
CA LEU A 329 -2.40 -2.32 -9.27
C LEU A 329 -3.14 -3.16 -10.31
N HIS A 330 -4.09 -3.99 -9.88
CA HIS A 330 -4.88 -4.81 -10.78
C HIS A 330 -5.60 -3.97 -11.85
N GLU A 331 -6.28 -2.90 -11.45
CA GLU A 331 -6.96 -2.00 -12.38
C GLU A 331 -5.99 -1.21 -13.27
N GLU A 332 -4.88 -0.71 -12.71
CA GLU A 332 -3.87 0.04 -13.46
C GLU A 332 -3.20 -0.81 -14.56
N LEU A 333 -3.14 -2.14 -14.40
CA LEU A 333 -2.64 -3.04 -15.44
C LEU A 333 -3.42 -2.91 -16.75
N GLY A 334 -4.73 -2.64 -16.71
CA GLY A 334 -5.54 -2.41 -17.91
C GLY A 334 -5.10 -1.18 -18.69
N TRP A 335 -4.86 -0.07 -18.00
CA TRP A 335 -4.31 1.17 -18.59
C TRP A 335 -2.90 0.93 -19.14
N ARG A 336 -2.03 0.25 -18.36
CA ARG A 336 -0.66 -0.08 -18.78
C ARG A 336 -0.61 -1.01 -19.98
N ALA A 337 -1.55 -1.94 -20.12
CA ALA A 337 -1.65 -2.82 -21.27
C ALA A 337 -1.97 -2.04 -22.56
N ARG A 338 -2.91 -1.08 -22.52
CA ARG A 338 -3.21 -0.19 -23.67
C ARG A 338 -2.03 0.70 -24.03
N MET A 339 -1.34 1.23 -23.03
CA MET A 339 -0.12 2.01 -23.21
C MET A 339 0.99 1.17 -23.86
N LEU A 340 1.23 -0.04 -23.35
CA LEU A 340 2.19 -1.01 -23.89
C LEU A 340 1.89 -1.37 -25.34
N ALA A 341 0.62 -1.61 -25.69
CA ALA A 341 0.19 -1.88 -27.05
C ALA A 341 0.53 -0.71 -27.98
N SER A 342 0.18 0.52 -27.59
CA SER A 342 0.48 1.72 -28.38
C SER A 342 1.98 1.90 -28.62
N VAL A 343 2.80 1.68 -27.57
CA VAL A 343 4.27 1.75 -27.69
C VAL A 343 4.81 0.66 -28.61
N ALA A 344 4.28 -0.57 -28.54
CA ALA A 344 4.70 -1.68 -29.40
C ALA A 344 4.36 -1.43 -30.89
N ASP A 345 3.20 -0.82 -31.14
CA ASP A 345 2.71 -0.51 -32.48
C ASP A 345 3.39 0.74 -33.05
N GLY A 346 3.90 1.62 -32.18
CA GLY A 346 4.56 2.87 -32.55
C GLY A 346 3.57 4.04 -32.70
N THR A 347 2.41 3.96 -32.04
CA THR A 347 1.37 4.99 -32.06
C THR A 347 1.45 5.88 -30.82
N ALA A 348 0.81 7.05 -30.88
CA ALA A 348 0.69 7.93 -29.73
C ALA A 348 -0.30 7.38 -28.70
N PHE A 349 0.02 7.56 -27.41
CA PHE A 349 -0.87 7.23 -26.30
C PHE A 349 -1.28 8.51 -25.56
N ALA A 350 -2.50 8.98 -25.82
CA ALA A 350 -3.02 10.27 -25.36
C ALA A 350 -3.91 10.16 -24.10
N GLU A 351 -4.16 8.95 -23.61
CA GLU A 351 -4.89 8.71 -22.36
C GLU A 351 -4.06 9.27 -21.18
N PRO A 352 -4.65 10.11 -20.31
CA PRO A 352 -3.96 10.56 -19.12
C PRO A 352 -3.76 9.38 -18.17
N ARG A 353 -2.74 9.43 -17.30
CA ARG A 353 -2.64 8.44 -16.23
C ARG A 353 -3.80 8.67 -15.25
N PRO A 354 -4.58 7.65 -14.87
CA PRO A 354 -5.71 7.86 -13.98
C PRO A 354 -5.25 8.21 -12.55
N PHE A 355 -6.20 8.51 -11.67
CA PHE A 355 -5.90 8.66 -10.24
C PHE A 355 -5.54 7.29 -9.63
N PRO A 356 -4.63 7.23 -8.64
CA PRO A 356 -4.35 5.98 -7.94
C PRO A 356 -5.60 5.36 -7.29
N GLU A 357 -6.46 6.22 -6.74
CA GLU A 357 -7.70 5.81 -6.05
C GLU A 357 -8.82 5.31 -6.98
N HIS A 358 -8.73 5.63 -8.27
CA HIS A 358 -9.76 5.24 -9.25
C HIS A 358 -9.15 5.10 -10.66
N PRO A 359 -8.46 3.98 -10.94
CA PRO A 359 -7.79 3.72 -12.22
C PRO A 359 -8.75 3.42 -13.39
N THR A 360 -9.92 2.85 -13.13
CA THR A 360 -10.95 2.51 -14.12
C THR A 360 -12.10 3.52 -14.10
N SER A 361 -13.05 3.47 -15.04
CA SER A 361 -14.20 4.40 -15.07
C SER A 361 -15.49 3.80 -14.50
N ALA A 362 -15.54 2.49 -14.24
CA ALA A 362 -16.66 1.82 -13.61
C ALA A 362 -16.14 1.15 -12.33
N GLY A 363 -16.56 1.65 -11.18
CA GLY A 363 -16.16 1.07 -9.90
C GLY A 363 -16.78 -0.32 -9.66
N PHE A 364 -16.33 -0.97 -8.60
CA PHE A 364 -16.90 -2.18 -8.03
C PHE A 364 -16.98 -2.04 -6.51
N TYR A 365 -17.33 -3.10 -5.79
CA TYR A 365 -17.36 -3.07 -4.32
C TYR A 365 -16.05 -2.53 -3.72
N GLY A 366 -16.15 -1.48 -2.91
CA GLY A 366 -14.99 -0.83 -2.29
C GLY A 366 -14.16 0.08 -3.21
N SER A 367 -14.54 0.28 -4.48
CA SER A 367 -13.95 1.33 -5.30
C SER A 367 -14.32 2.71 -4.76
N HIS A 368 -13.41 3.68 -4.86
CA HIS A 368 -13.73 5.05 -4.50
C HIS A 368 -14.78 5.64 -5.45
N CYS A 369 -15.60 6.57 -4.97
CA CYS A 369 -16.65 7.22 -5.75
C CYS A 369 -16.79 8.69 -5.37
N GLY A 370 -17.32 9.52 -6.27
CA GLY A 370 -17.41 10.96 -6.06
C GLY A 370 -18.54 11.37 -5.11
N LEU A 371 -18.23 12.25 -4.15
CA LEU A 371 -19.22 12.86 -3.24
C LEU A 371 -19.60 14.31 -3.62
N GLY A 372 -19.35 14.70 -4.87
CA GLY A 372 -19.83 15.97 -5.43
C GLY A 372 -18.76 16.91 -6.00
N ASP A 373 -17.46 16.65 -5.79
CA ASP A 373 -16.42 17.42 -6.49
C ASP A 373 -16.44 17.10 -8.00
N PRO A 374 -16.41 18.11 -8.90
CA PRO A 374 -16.45 17.89 -10.33
C PRO A 374 -15.35 16.97 -10.88
N SER A 375 -14.19 16.92 -10.21
CA SER A 375 -13.06 16.06 -10.61
C SER A 375 -13.34 14.57 -10.41
N PHE A 376 -14.30 14.24 -9.53
CA PHE A 376 -14.68 12.87 -9.19
C PHE A 376 -16.09 12.52 -9.68
N ALA A 377 -16.71 13.39 -10.48
CA ALA A 377 -18.07 13.18 -10.99
C ALA A 377 -18.22 11.88 -11.81
N ASP A 378 -17.14 11.44 -12.47
CA ASP A 378 -17.12 10.22 -13.27
C ASP A 378 -16.79 8.97 -12.42
N TRP A 379 -16.58 9.11 -11.10
CA TRP A 379 -16.29 8.01 -10.20
C TRP A 379 -17.61 7.48 -9.64
N THR A 380 -18.25 6.60 -10.41
CA THR A 380 -19.59 6.10 -10.13
C THR A 380 -19.59 4.66 -9.64
N CYS A 381 -20.60 4.31 -8.85
CA CYS A 381 -20.83 2.95 -8.39
C CYS A 381 -21.68 2.15 -9.37
N PRO A 382 -21.46 0.82 -9.46
CA PRO A 382 -22.26 -0.05 -10.30
C PRO A 382 -23.67 -0.22 -9.72
N THR A 383 -24.60 -0.73 -10.54
CA THR A 383 -25.99 -0.99 -10.11
C THR A 383 -26.04 -1.84 -8.85
N GLY A 384 -26.87 -1.45 -7.88
CA GLY A 384 -26.99 -2.10 -6.57
C GLY A 384 -26.04 -1.57 -5.50
N PHE A 385 -25.13 -0.66 -5.86
CA PHE A 385 -24.21 0.01 -4.96
C PHE A 385 -24.48 1.51 -4.93
N GLU A 386 -24.20 2.12 -3.78
CA GLU A 386 -24.30 3.55 -3.53
C GLU A 386 -22.93 4.10 -3.13
N CYS A 387 -22.71 5.38 -3.42
CA CYS A 387 -21.49 6.05 -2.99
C CYS A 387 -21.61 6.47 -1.52
N ARG A 388 -20.90 5.76 -0.64
CA ARG A 388 -20.99 5.97 0.81
C ARG A 388 -19.87 6.83 1.33
N ASP A 389 -20.22 7.89 2.05
CA ASP A 389 -19.27 8.74 2.76
C ASP A 389 -18.81 8.07 4.07
N SER A 390 -17.86 7.14 3.96
CA SER A 390 -17.36 6.39 5.12
C SER A 390 -16.22 7.08 5.87
N HIS A 391 -15.60 8.10 5.26
CA HIS A 391 -14.43 8.79 5.82
C HIS A 391 -14.66 10.28 6.12
N HIS A 392 -15.82 10.84 5.75
CA HIS A 392 -16.08 12.28 5.75
C HIS A 392 -15.07 13.03 4.87
N ASP A 393 -14.87 12.52 3.64
CA ASP A 393 -13.84 12.96 2.69
C ASP A 393 -14.44 13.49 1.37
N GLU A 394 -13.62 13.92 0.40
CA GLU A 394 -14.11 14.34 -0.93
C GLU A 394 -14.63 13.17 -1.80
N VAL A 395 -14.30 11.93 -1.41
CA VAL A 395 -14.68 10.69 -2.10
C VAL A 395 -15.17 9.67 -1.08
N GLY A 396 -16.17 8.88 -1.49
CA GLY A 396 -16.72 7.78 -0.72
C GLY A 396 -16.27 6.44 -1.27
N PHE A 397 -16.96 5.37 -0.89
CA PHE A 397 -16.75 4.03 -1.44
C PHE A 397 -18.05 3.42 -1.95
N CYS A 398 -17.95 2.65 -3.02
CA CYS A 398 -19.06 1.87 -3.53
C CYS A 398 -19.39 0.72 -2.60
N ALA A 399 -20.57 0.79 -1.98
CA ALA A 399 -21.05 -0.21 -1.04
C ALA A 399 -22.52 -0.50 -1.28
N PRO A 400 -23.00 -1.72 -0.96
CA PRO A 400 -24.39 -2.07 -1.18
C PRO A 400 -25.30 -1.21 -0.30
N ALA A 401 -26.47 -0.83 -0.82
CA ALA A 401 -27.48 -0.07 -0.07
C ALA A 401 -27.90 -0.81 1.22
N ILE A 402 -28.00 -2.14 1.10
CA ILE A 402 -28.26 -3.06 2.19
C ILE A 402 -26.95 -3.69 2.65
N ARG A 403 -26.54 -3.44 3.90
CA ARG A 403 -25.33 -4.06 4.45
C ARG A 403 -25.58 -5.48 4.87
N THR A 404 -24.68 -6.34 4.43
CA THR A 404 -24.64 -7.76 4.75
C THR A 404 -23.25 -8.13 5.24
N THR A 405 -23.05 -9.42 5.49
CA THR A 405 -21.76 -9.97 5.85
C THR A 405 -20.61 -9.45 5.00
N GLY A 406 -19.60 -8.92 5.68
CA GLY A 406 -18.33 -8.47 5.15
C GLY A 406 -18.30 -7.01 4.70
N ASP A 407 -19.44 -6.31 4.78
CA ASP A 407 -19.56 -4.89 4.44
C ASP A 407 -19.16 -3.98 5.62
N ALA A 408 -18.85 -2.72 5.31
CA ALA A 408 -18.59 -1.67 6.28
C ALA A 408 -19.84 -1.33 7.11
N CYS A 409 -19.67 -1.25 8.44
CA CYS A 409 -20.75 -0.92 9.38
C CYS A 409 -20.46 0.28 10.28
N GLU A 410 -19.32 0.94 10.09
CA GLU A 410 -18.95 2.13 10.85
C GLU A 410 -18.32 3.16 9.91
N ASN A 411 -18.82 4.39 9.93
CA ASN A 411 -18.19 5.52 9.28
C ASN A 411 -17.40 6.30 10.32
N ALA A 412 -16.30 6.90 9.91
CA ALA A 412 -15.41 7.54 10.87
C ALA A 412 -14.57 8.63 10.20
N ARG A 413 -14.52 9.80 10.84
CA ARG A 413 -13.63 10.89 10.45
C ARG A 413 -12.31 10.79 11.19
N VAL A 414 -11.21 10.95 10.46
CA VAL A 414 -9.87 11.09 11.02
C VAL A 414 -9.66 12.52 11.50
N VAL A 415 -9.23 12.69 12.75
CA VAL A 415 -8.79 13.97 13.29
C VAL A 415 -7.27 13.91 13.46
N ALA A 416 -6.58 14.77 12.71
CA ALA A 416 -5.12 14.80 12.70
C ALA A 416 -4.57 14.98 14.12
N HIS A 417 -3.71 14.06 14.54
CA HIS A 417 -2.95 14.21 15.76
C HIS A 417 -1.47 13.97 15.46
N PRO A 418 -0.65 15.03 15.36
CA PRO A 418 0.75 14.88 15.00
C PRO A 418 1.51 14.02 16.01
N GLY A 419 2.39 13.15 15.53
CA GLY A 419 3.28 12.35 16.37
C GLY A 419 3.07 10.86 16.20
N ALA A 420 3.80 10.07 17.00
CA ALA A 420 3.74 8.61 16.91
C ALA A 420 2.48 8.02 17.56
N SER A 421 1.77 8.80 18.38
CA SER A 421 0.51 8.39 19.03
C SER A 421 -0.62 8.07 18.05
N GLY A 422 -0.48 8.47 16.78
CA GLY A 422 -1.47 8.23 15.74
C GLY A 422 -2.65 9.20 15.77
N ASP A 423 -3.40 9.23 14.67
CA ASP A 423 -4.59 10.08 14.54
C ASP A 423 -5.74 9.61 15.44
N GLN A 424 -6.57 10.56 15.85
CA GLN A 424 -7.81 10.26 16.56
C GLN A 424 -8.93 9.89 15.57
N ILE A 425 -9.85 9.05 16.04
CA ILE A 425 -11.04 8.68 15.28
C ILE A 425 -12.28 9.24 15.98
N VAL A 426 -13.09 9.95 15.20
CA VAL A 426 -14.47 10.28 15.57
C VAL A 426 -15.36 9.35 14.76
N ALA A 427 -15.79 8.26 15.39
CA ALA A 427 -16.69 7.27 14.80
C ALA A 427 -18.15 7.73 14.90
N ASP A 428 -18.90 7.52 13.83
CA ASP A 428 -20.35 7.61 13.84
C ASP A 428 -20.94 6.39 14.56
N PRO A 429 -22.21 6.45 15.05
CA PRO A 429 -22.87 5.28 15.59
C PRO A 429 -22.85 4.12 14.58
N PRO A 430 -22.47 2.89 15.02
CA PRO A 430 -22.48 1.73 14.14
C PRO A 430 -23.84 1.51 13.50
N GLU A 431 -23.81 1.18 12.22
CA GLU A 431 -24.98 0.98 11.40
C GLU A 431 -25.46 -0.48 11.50
N VAL A 432 -26.76 -0.69 11.27
CA VAL A 432 -27.37 -2.02 11.42
C VAL A 432 -26.97 -2.92 10.24
N CYS A 433 -26.35 -4.06 10.55
CA CYS A 433 -26.10 -5.14 9.59
C CYS A 433 -27.32 -6.04 9.48
N GLN A 434 -27.75 -6.38 8.26
CA GLN A 434 -28.90 -7.26 8.08
C GLN A 434 -28.57 -8.73 8.41
N GLY A 435 -29.59 -9.45 8.91
CA GLY A 435 -29.49 -10.89 9.19
C GLY A 435 -28.84 -11.25 10.52
N GLN A 436 -28.61 -10.28 11.41
CA GLN A 436 -28.10 -10.53 12.76
C GLN A 436 -29.22 -10.84 13.76
N PRO A 437 -29.01 -11.79 14.69
CA PRO A 437 -29.98 -12.07 15.75
C PRO A 437 -30.11 -10.87 16.71
N PRO A 438 -31.23 -10.75 17.46
CA PRO A 438 -31.56 -9.56 18.26
C PRO A 438 -30.55 -9.20 19.37
N ASP A 439 -29.71 -10.15 19.76
CA ASP A 439 -28.69 -10.05 20.81
C ASP A 439 -27.26 -9.90 20.25
N ALA A 440 -27.07 -9.83 18.93
CA ALA A 440 -25.76 -9.66 18.32
C ALA A 440 -25.19 -8.26 18.57
N ILE A 441 -23.88 -8.17 18.83
CA ILE A 441 -23.12 -6.92 18.69
C ILE A 441 -23.14 -6.59 17.19
N PRO A 442 -23.76 -5.48 16.74
CA PRO A 442 -24.10 -5.34 15.33
C PRO A 442 -22.90 -5.18 14.40
N CYS A 443 -21.79 -4.66 14.90
CA CYS A 443 -20.64 -4.26 14.11
C CYS A 443 -19.34 -4.58 14.87
N PHE A 444 -18.42 -5.32 14.24
CA PHE A 444 -17.04 -5.37 14.74
C PHE A 444 -16.35 -4.05 14.42
N ALA A 445 -16.40 -3.11 15.35
CA ALA A 445 -15.97 -1.72 15.17
C ALA A 445 -14.45 -1.51 15.11
N ASN A 446 -14.05 -0.32 14.65
CA ASN A 446 -12.66 0.13 14.48
C ASN A 446 -11.77 -0.10 15.70
N ARG A 447 -12.31 0.13 16.90
CA ARG A 447 -11.60 -0.06 18.19
C ARG A 447 -11.08 -1.49 18.43
N TYR A 448 -11.51 -2.47 17.64
CA TYR A 448 -11.08 -3.86 17.72
C TYR A 448 -10.10 -4.27 16.60
N GLY A 449 -9.56 -3.30 15.86
CA GLY A 449 -8.68 -3.56 14.71
C GLY A 449 -9.45 -3.85 13.41
N PHE A 450 -10.68 -3.37 13.28
CA PHE A 450 -11.53 -3.52 12.10
C PHE A 450 -11.82 -2.16 11.46
N PRO A 451 -10.93 -1.64 10.59
CA PRO A 451 -11.16 -0.37 9.91
C PRO A 451 -12.55 -0.30 9.26
N LEU A 452 -13.25 0.82 9.48
CA LEU A 452 -14.64 1.06 9.04
C LEU A 452 -15.68 0.01 9.48
N GLY A 453 -15.33 -0.78 10.49
CA GLY A 453 -16.12 -1.88 10.99
C GLY A 453 -16.26 -3.06 10.01
N LEU A 454 -16.81 -4.17 10.51
CA LEU A 454 -17.18 -5.34 9.71
C LEU A 454 -18.53 -5.90 10.15
N CYS A 455 -19.49 -5.96 9.22
CA CYS A 455 -20.69 -6.78 9.38
C CYS A 455 -20.30 -8.25 9.36
N ALA A 456 -20.64 -9.01 10.40
CA ALA A 456 -20.35 -10.43 10.45
C ALA A 456 -21.36 -11.18 11.32
N VAL A 457 -21.51 -12.48 11.06
CA VAL A 457 -22.22 -13.41 11.92
C VAL A 457 -21.30 -14.58 12.26
N ALA A 458 -21.47 -15.15 13.47
CA ALA A 458 -20.79 -16.37 13.83
C ALA A 458 -21.21 -17.51 12.88
N CYS A 459 -20.28 -18.39 12.54
CA CYS A 459 -20.56 -19.52 11.66
C CYS A 459 -19.84 -20.78 12.15
N ALA A 460 -20.47 -21.93 11.94
CA ALA A 460 -19.97 -23.21 12.46
C ALA A 460 -18.98 -23.93 11.52
N GLN A 461 -19.02 -23.63 10.22
CA GLN A 461 -18.26 -24.38 9.20
C GLN A 461 -17.33 -23.46 8.40
N PRO A 462 -16.05 -23.31 8.82
CA PRO A 462 -15.04 -22.62 8.03
C PRO A 462 -14.98 -23.14 6.59
N GLY A 463 -14.89 -22.23 5.63
CA GLY A 463 -14.91 -22.51 4.19
C GLY A 463 -16.31 -22.56 3.57
N ALA A 464 -17.39 -22.63 4.36
CA ALA A 464 -18.75 -22.57 3.82
C ALA A 464 -19.01 -21.21 3.16
N ARG A 465 -19.45 -21.24 1.90
CA ARG A 465 -19.76 -20.04 1.10
C ARG A 465 -21.27 -19.83 0.97
N SER A 466 -21.68 -18.58 0.94
CA SER A 466 -23.06 -18.16 0.64
C SER A 466 -23.00 -16.84 -0.14
N GLY A 467 -23.33 -16.88 -1.43
CA GLY A 467 -23.15 -15.73 -2.32
C GLY A 467 -21.71 -15.21 -2.32
N SER A 468 -21.55 -13.92 -2.04
CA SER A 468 -20.25 -13.24 -1.92
C SER A 468 -19.59 -13.41 -0.54
N SER A 469 -20.17 -14.19 0.37
CA SER A 469 -19.68 -14.37 1.73
C SER A 469 -19.07 -15.76 1.93
N VAL A 470 -18.12 -15.86 2.85
CA VAL A 470 -17.46 -17.09 3.28
C VAL A 470 -17.25 -17.10 4.79
N CYS A 471 -17.44 -18.24 5.42
CA CYS A 471 -17.06 -18.47 6.81
C CYS A 471 -15.54 -18.63 6.92
N ALA A 472 -14.85 -17.75 7.65
CA ALA A 472 -13.40 -17.75 7.77
C ALA A 472 -12.94 -17.61 9.22
N PRO A 473 -11.78 -18.19 9.59
CA PRO A 473 -11.18 -17.94 10.89
C PRO A 473 -10.68 -16.49 10.98
N MET A 474 -10.96 -15.85 12.10
CA MET A 474 -10.63 -14.46 12.35
C MET A 474 -10.02 -14.31 13.75
N LEU A 475 -8.97 -13.50 13.87
CA LEU A 475 -8.34 -13.24 15.17
C LEU A 475 -9.27 -12.42 16.07
N VAL A 476 -9.22 -12.70 17.37
CA VAL A 476 -9.94 -11.94 18.39
C VAL A 476 -9.05 -10.82 18.90
N SER A 477 -9.58 -9.59 18.99
CA SER A 477 -8.86 -8.42 19.51
C SER A 477 -8.16 -8.70 20.85
N GLY A 478 -6.91 -8.25 20.98
CA GLY A 478 -6.11 -8.43 22.19
C GLY A 478 -5.28 -9.72 22.20
N TYR A 479 -5.35 -10.54 21.15
CA TYR A 479 -4.52 -11.73 20.99
C TYR A 479 -3.02 -11.40 21.09
N GLU A 480 -2.62 -10.20 20.68
CA GLU A 480 -1.24 -9.71 20.75
C GLU A 480 -0.74 -9.68 22.19
N GLN A 481 -1.61 -9.25 23.11
CA GLN A 481 -1.29 -9.15 24.53
C GLN A 481 -1.13 -10.52 25.18
N VAL A 482 -1.82 -11.53 24.65
CA VAL A 482 -1.77 -12.88 25.16
C VAL A 482 -0.63 -13.68 24.53
N CYS A 483 -0.43 -13.54 23.21
CA CYS A 483 0.43 -14.45 22.46
C CYS A 483 1.82 -13.89 22.15
N PHE A 484 1.98 -12.59 21.92
CA PHE A 484 3.30 -12.06 21.60
C PHE A 484 4.32 -12.15 22.75
N PRO A 485 3.93 -12.10 24.04
CA PRO A 485 4.87 -12.34 25.14
C PRO A 485 5.40 -13.78 25.20
N LEU A 486 4.76 -14.74 24.52
CA LEU A 486 5.05 -16.15 24.66
C LEU A 486 6.15 -16.62 23.69
N GLU A 487 6.83 -17.71 24.07
CA GLU A 487 7.86 -18.37 23.25
C GLU A 487 7.26 -19.27 22.17
N GLU A 488 5.97 -19.61 22.27
CA GLU A 488 5.34 -20.56 21.36
C GLU A 488 4.98 -19.91 20.02
N PRO A 489 4.87 -20.70 18.94
CA PRO A 489 4.40 -20.20 17.65
C PRO A 489 3.06 -19.47 17.76
N ILE A 490 2.92 -18.33 17.08
CA ILE A 490 1.71 -17.49 17.17
C ILE A 490 0.47 -18.27 16.74
N GLU A 491 0.60 -19.09 15.69
CA GLU A 491 -0.41 -20.01 15.18
C GLU A 491 -0.88 -21.02 16.23
N ASP A 492 0.04 -21.49 17.07
CA ASP A 492 -0.26 -22.42 18.16
C ASP A 492 -0.92 -21.71 19.32
N CYS A 493 -0.40 -20.53 19.69
CA CYS A 493 -0.93 -19.75 20.79
C CYS A 493 -2.39 -19.39 20.56
N VAL A 494 -2.70 -18.79 19.39
CA VAL A 494 -4.06 -18.32 19.10
C VAL A 494 -5.05 -19.48 19.03
N ARG A 495 -4.60 -20.64 18.53
CA ARG A 495 -5.42 -21.85 18.49
C ARG A 495 -5.68 -22.44 19.88
N LYS A 496 -4.62 -22.70 20.66
CA LYS A 496 -4.74 -23.35 21.98
C LYS A 496 -5.53 -22.52 22.99
N ARG A 497 -5.52 -21.20 22.83
CA ARG A 497 -6.21 -20.26 23.73
C ARG A 497 -7.56 -19.78 23.21
N GLY A 498 -8.04 -20.30 22.08
CA GLY A 498 -9.34 -19.91 21.54
C GLY A 498 -9.43 -18.44 21.12
N LEU A 499 -8.31 -17.85 20.66
CA LEU A 499 -8.22 -16.47 20.19
C LEU A 499 -8.54 -16.34 18.69
N VAL A 500 -9.29 -17.32 18.17
CA VAL A 500 -9.77 -17.37 16.79
C VAL A 500 -11.25 -17.65 16.82
N ALA A 501 -12.05 -16.82 16.16
CA ALA A 501 -13.48 -17.02 15.97
C ALA A 501 -13.77 -17.32 14.49
N ALA A 502 -14.68 -18.25 14.22
CA ALA A 502 -15.19 -18.47 12.88
C ALA A 502 -16.37 -17.52 12.63
N VAL A 503 -16.17 -16.58 11.70
CA VAL A 503 -17.18 -15.59 11.35
C VAL A 503 -17.30 -15.49 9.84
N THR A 504 -18.47 -15.10 9.38
CA THR A 504 -18.68 -14.84 7.96
C THR A 504 -18.06 -13.50 7.59
N THR A 505 -17.34 -13.44 6.46
CA THR A 505 -16.80 -12.23 5.83
C THR A 505 -17.01 -12.30 4.32
N ARG A 506 -16.60 -11.27 3.54
CA ARG A 506 -16.61 -11.38 2.08
C ARG A 506 -15.55 -12.36 1.62
N ALA A 507 -15.91 -13.20 0.67
CA ALA A 507 -14.92 -13.89 -0.13
C ALA A 507 -14.19 -12.89 -1.03
N CYS A 508 -12.97 -13.24 -1.43
CA CYS A 508 -12.18 -12.41 -2.32
C CYS A 508 -11.42 -13.20 -3.36
N SER A 509 -11.10 -12.50 -4.45
CA SER A 509 -10.18 -12.90 -5.50
C SER A 509 -9.55 -11.64 -6.10
N VAL A 510 -8.77 -11.80 -7.16
CA VAL A 510 -8.23 -10.65 -7.89
C VAL A 510 -9.35 -9.84 -8.57
N ASP A 511 -10.42 -10.51 -9.01
CA ASP A 511 -11.57 -9.89 -9.69
C ASP A 511 -12.69 -9.48 -8.71
N GLU A 512 -12.69 -10.06 -7.51
CA GLU A 512 -13.56 -9.71 -6.39
C GLU A 512 -12.71 -9.23 -5.20
N PRO A 513 -12.09 -8.05 -5.27
CA PRO A 513 -11.17 -7.61 -4.23
C PRO A 513 -11.89 -7.23 -2.92
N CYS A 514 -11.11 -7.25 -1.85
CA CYS A 514 -11.51 -6.65 -0.58
C CYS A 514 -11.54 -5.11 -0.68
N ARG A 515 -12.15 -4.49 0.33
CA ARG A 515 -11.95 -3.06 0.58
C ARG A 515 -10.46 -2.75 0.76
N ASP A 516 -10.09 -1.51 0.51
CA ASP A 516 -8.70 -1.05 0.56
C ASP A 516 -8.07 -1.16 1.97
N ASP A 517 -8.90 -1.24 2.99
CA ASP A 517 -8.52 -1.44 4.38
C ASP A 517 -8.55 -2.91 4.83
N TYR A 518 -8.62 -3.88 3.90
CA TYR A 518 -8.65 -5.33 4.15
C TYR A 518 -7.72 -6.09 3.17
N GLY A 519 -7.10 -7.18 3.64
CA GLY A 519 -6.32 -8.10 2.83
C GLY A 519 -7.10 -9.37 2.46
N CYS A 520 -6.77 -9.96 1.31
CA CYS A 520 -7.34 -11.24 0.89
C CYS A 520 -6.49 -12.42 1.41
N SER A 521 -6.97 -13.07 2.47
CA SER A 521 -6.29 -14.20 3.13
C SER A 521 -6.82 -15.54 2.66
N ARG A 522 -5.96 -16.54 2.53
CA ARG A 522 -6.39 -17.94 2.41
C ARG A 522 -7.10 -18.38 3.69
N TYR A 523 -7.89 -19.45 3.53
CA TYR A 523 -8.55 -20.14 4.62
C TYR A 523 -8.51 -21.66 4.34
N PRO A 524 -8.71 -22.53 5.35
CA PRO A 524 -8.76 -23.98 5.12
C PRO A 524 -9.76 -24.36 4.02
N GLY A 525 -9.27 -24.95 2.93
CA GLY A 525 -10.09 -25.34 1.78
C GLY A 525 -10.33 -24.25 0.72
N SER A 526 -9.71 -23.07 0.82
CA SER A 526 -9.77 -22.05 -0.22
C SER A 526 -9.10 -22.53 -1.52
N ALA A 527 -9.74 -22.30 -2.68
CA ALA A 527 -9.13 -22.55 -3.98
C ALA A 527 -7.95 -21.57 -4.24
N PRO A 528 -6.96 -21.94 -5.08
CA PRO A 528 -5.89 -21.03 -5.46
C PRO A 528 -6.41 -19.67 -5.97
N GLY A 529 -5.83 -18.57 -5.52
CA GLY A 529 -6.24 -17.21 -5.91
C GLY A 529 -7.54 -16.72 -5.26
N THR A 530 -8.16 -17.53 -4.39
CA THR A 530 -9.38 -17.15 -3.65
C THR A 530 -9.13 -17.13 -2.15
N GLY A 531 -9.84 -16.27 -1.44
CA GLY A 531 -9.67 -16.09 -0.01
C GLY A 531 -10.87 -15.47 0.68
N ALA A 532 -10.62 -14.97 1.88
CA ALA A 532 -11.54 -14.23 2.73
C ALA A 532 -10.94 -12.86 3.07
N CYS A 533 -11.78 -11.82 3.07
CA CYS A 533 -11.35 -10.49 3.46
C CYS A 533 -11.14 -10.41 4.97
N VAL A 534 -9.93 -10.06 5.38
CA VAL A 534 -9.53 -9.90 6.78
C VAL A 534 -8.84 -8.55 6.99
N PRO A 535 -8.92 -7.93 8.18
CA PRO A 535 -8.17 -6.73 8.49
C PRO A 535 -6.67 -6.94 8.23
N PRO A 536 -5.97 -5.93 7.69
CA PRO A 536 -4.58 -6.05 7.28
C PRO A 536 -3.70 -6.51 8.44
N TYR A 537 -3.89 -5.96 9.64
CA TYR A 537 -3.07 -6.31 10.79
C TYR A 537 -3.53 -7.59 11.49
N PHE A 538 -4.45 -8.36 10.91
CA PHE A 538 -4.66 -9.76 11.30
C PHE A 538 -3.78 -10.71 10.47
N LEU A 539 -3.10 -10.18 9.45
CA LEU A 539 -2.05 -10.85 8.70
C LEU A 539 -0.70 -10.36 9.21
N PHE A 540 0.04 -11.24 9.88
CA PHE A 540 1.39 -10.97 10.39
C PHE A 540 2.37 -10.53 9.31
N ASP A 541 2.11 -10.92 8.05
CA ASP A 541 2.86 -10.43 6.89
C ASP A 541 2.93 -8.89 6.83
N PHE A 542 1.93 -8.18 7.37
CA PHE A 542 1.82 -6.72 7.37
C PHE A 542 2.19 -6.06 8.71
N ARG A 543 2.72 -6.81 9.68
CA ARG A 543 2.97 -6.35 11.04
C ARG A 543 4.45 -6.29 11.37
N VAL A 544 4.88 -5.18 11.95
CA VAL A 544 6.23 -4.97 12.46
C VAL A 544 6.37 -5.42 13.90
N ASP A 545 5.26 -5.46 14.63
CA ASP A 545 5.16 -5.90 16.01
C ASP A 545 4.99 -7.43 16.12
N GLY A 546 5.59 -8.16 15.19
CA GLY A 546 5.55 -9.62 15.10
C GLY A 546 6.46 -10.34 16.11
N PRO A 547 6.47 -11.69 16.09
CA PRO A 547 7.26 -12.51 17.00
C PRO A 547 8.77 -12.24 16.86
N LYS A 548 9.51 -12.43 17.97
CA LYS A 548 10.94 -12.15 18.04
C LYS A 548 11.74 -12.96 17.01
N LEU A 549 12.84 -12.36 16.56
CA LEU A 549 13.77 -12.86 15.54
C LEU A 549 14.17 -14.34 15.60
N ASP A 550 14.23 -14.87 16.81
CA ASP A 550 14.73 -16.18 17.16
C ASP A 550 13.63 -17.24 17.27
N ARG A 551 12.37 -16.87 17.00
CA ARG A 551 11.19 -17.69 17.33
C ARG A 551 10.28 -17.93 16.15
#